data_AF-A0A929UQT2-F1
#
_entry.id   AF-A0A929UQT2-F1
#
_cell.length_a   1.000
_cell.length_b   1.000
_cell.length_c   1.000
_cell.angle_alpha   90.00
_cell.angle_beta   90.00
_cell.angle_gamma   90.00
#
_symmetry.space_group_name_H-M   'P 1'
#
loop_
_entity.id
_entity.type
_entity.pdbx_description
1 polymer ?
#
loop_
_entity_poly.entity_id
_entity_poly.type
_entity_poly.pdbx_seq_one_letter_code
_entity_poly.pdbx_strand_id
1 'polypeptide(L)'
;SAIESAAFVESDKNILLDLGLSYIPEDSMLSNAIRTAIQCYKEKVPFEEARKRIHNVAPGTFGIQNIELADIVKEGNDGMEIGSPGMDCPENIGFIVAAWLYGEDDFGRSICLANSCGEDTDCTSGTLGAILGIIMGSHAIPDKWTKPVNDKIATLCIDKTSNGIWIPDTVSQLTDRVIRNTAAFMGTELFDILDPEGICVYLSNRDELYCRKKERYLPGINGSGKSEQLSVSDLCKLSAFCIRKEFPAFSVLMDLGNTIEFTKGELKQISITVRNAEVMHQQQWVKITVYLQDGAYVENGASFQLPLNNNYKSEAKALFQINIDNYHNPVLEGVIDISLVGRHSSGCMKFRLVRSSKA
;
A
#
# COMPACT_ATOMS: atom_id res chain seq x y z
N SER A 1 1.67 -9.11 2.51
CA SER A 1 0.63 -9.25 1.47
C SER A 1 1.18 -9.77 0.14
N ALA A 2 2.02 -9.05 -0.63
CA ALA A 2 2.41 -9.50 -1.99
C ALA A 2 3.05 -10.91 -2.03
N ILE A 3 3.97 -11.20 -1.10
CA ILE A 3 4.60 -12.52 -0.97
C ILE A 3 3.58 -13.60 -0.60
N GLU A 4 2.72 -13.36 0.40
CA GLU A 4 1.70 -14.33 0.84
C GLU A 4 0.68 -14.61 -0.27
N SER A 5 0.26 -13.60 -1.03
CA SER A 5 -0.64 -13.77 -2.17
C SER A 5 0.00 -14.61 -3.27
N ALA A 6 1.27 -14.36 -3.60
CA ALA A 6 2.00 -15.13 -4.60
C ALA A 6 2.31 -16.55 -4.13
N ALA A 7 2.50 -16.77 -2.83
CA ALA A 7 2.86 -18.05 -2.24
C ALA A 7 1.82 -19.16 -2.49
N PHE A 8 0.56 -18.82 -2.80
CA PHE A 8 -0.46 -19.79 -3.18
C PHE A 8 -0.19 -20.49 -4.52
N VAL A 9 0.63 -19.89 -5.38
CA VAL A 9 0.90 -20.38 -6.75
C VAL A 9 2.40 -20.46 -7.07
N GLU A 10 3.24 -20.05 -6.12
CA GLU A 10 4.69 -20.02 -6.20
C GLU A 10 5.29 -20.52 -4.89
N SER A 11 6.27 -21.41 -4.97
CA SER A 11 6.97 -21.95 -3.78
C SER A 11 8.46 -21.59 -3.72
N ASP A 12 9.05 -21.09 -4.81
CA ASP A 12 10.45 -20.69 -4.83
C ASP A 12 10.65 -19.38 -4.05
N LYS A 13 11.39 -19.49 -2.94
CA LYS A 13 11.72 -18.38 -2.05
C LYS A 13 12.39 -17.20 -2.77
N ASN A 14 13.29 -17.45 -3.72
CA ASN A 14 13.98 -16.36 -4.43
C ASN A 14 13.01 -15.61 -5.36
N ILE A 15 12.12 -16.33 -6.03
CA ILE A 15 11.10 -15.74 -6.90
C ILE A 15 10.11 -14.92 -6.07
N LEU A 16 9.67 -15.45 -4.92
CA LEU A 16 8.78 -14.74 -3.99
C LEU A 16 9.43 -13.46 -3.44
N LEU A 17 10.70 -13.50 -3.05
CA LEU A 17 11.41 -12.32 -2.56
C LEU A 17 11.60 -11.26 -3.65
N ASP A 18 11.95 -11.68 -4.87
CA ASP A 18 12.06 -10.77 -6.02
C ASP A 18 10.71 -10.14 -6.39
N LEU A 19 9.64 -10.93 -6.37
CA LEU A 19 8.27 -10.47 -6.55
C LEU A 19 7.90 -9.44 -5.49
N GLY A 20 8.14 -9.73 -4.21
CA GLY A 20 7.87 -8.80 -3.12
C GLY A 20 8.61 -7.46 -3.28
N LEU A 21 9.89 -7.51 -3.65
CA LEU A 21 10.71 -6.33 -3.93
C LEU A 21 10.16 -5.49 -5.10
N SER A 22 9.50 -6.12 -6.08
CA SER A 22 8.92 -5.39 -7.23
C SER A 22 7.80 -4.42 -6.82
N TYR A 23 7.10 -4.68 -5.72
CA TYR A 23 5.97 -3.87 -5.24
C TYR A 23 6.36 -2.66 -4.40
N ILE A 24 7.63 -2.50 -4.05
CA ILE A 24 8.11 -1.43 -3.17
C ILE A 24 9.16 -0.56 -3.87
N PRO A 25 9.31 0.73 -3.48
CA PRO A 25 10.36 1.58 -4.05
C PRO A 25 11.76 1.02 -3.78
N GLU A 26 12.60 1.00 -4.80
CA GLU A 26 13.94 0.40 -4.75
C GLU A 26 14.85 1.05 -3.70
N ASP A 27 14.72 2.37 -3.53
CA ASP A 27 15.46 3.24 -2.63
C ASP A 27 14.84 3.35 -1.21
N SER A 28 13.76 2.61 -0.93
CA SER A 28 13.12 2.62 0.39
C SER A 28 13.94 1.89 1.44
N MET A 29 13.81 2.32 2.71
CA MET A 29 14.40 1.62 3.86
C MET A 29 13.95 0.16 3.95
N LEU A 30 12.70 -0.13 3.58
CA LEU A 30 12.16 -1.48 3.50
C LEU A 30 12.89 -2.35 2.46
N SER A 31 13.07 -1.81 1.24
CA SER A 31 13.85 -2.50 0.18
C SER A 31 15.28 -2.77 0.65
N ASN A 32 15.92 -1.79 1.29
CA ASN A 32 17.27 -1.92 1.81
C ASN A 32 17.37 -2.98 2.92
N ALA A 33 16.41 -3.04 3.85
CA ALA A 33 16.41 -4.03 4.94
C ALA A 33 16.29 -5.46 4.39
N ILE A 34 15.38 -5.69 3.43
CA ILE A 34 15.21 -6.97 2.74
C ILE A 34 16.48 -7.36 1.99
N ARG A 35 17.06 -6.44 1.22
CA ARG A 35 18.29 -6.69 0.44
C ARG A 35 19.49 -6.99 1.35
N THR A 36 19.60 -6.29 2.48
CA THR A 36 20.63 -6.55 3.49
C THR A 36 20.48 -7.95 4.08
N ALA A 37 19.26 -8.40 4.38
CA ALA A 37 19.02 -9.78 4.84
C ALA A 37 19.47 -10.82 3.80
N ILE A 38 19.09 -10.62 2.53
CA ILE A 38 19.49 -11.49 1.41
C ILE A 38 21.01 -11.50 1.23
N GLN A 39 21.65 -10.33 1.31
CA GLN A 39 23.10 -10.20 1.17
C GLN A 39 23.84 -10.89 2.31
N CYS A 40 23.43 -10.67 3.56
CA CYS A 40 24.03 -11.32 4.73
C CYS A 40 23.99 -12.85 4.60
N TYR A 41 22.85 -13.40 4.14
CA TYR A 41 22.73 -14.83 3.89
C TYR A 41 23.68 -15.32 2.79
N LYS A 42 23.75 -14.61 1.65
CA LYS A 42 24.66 -14.95 0.54
C LYS A 42 26.12 -14.91 0.95
N GLU A 43 26.50 -13.95 1.78
CA GLU A 43 27.85 -13.77 2.33
C GLU A 43 28.15 -14.70 3.50
N LYS A 44 27.18 -15.52 3.94
CA LYS A 44 27.28 -16.43 5.09
C LYS A 44 27.64 -15.70 6.39
N VAL A 45 27.15 -14.47 6.55
CA VAL A 45 27.27 -13.70 7.80
C VAL A 45 26.54 -14.48 8.91
N PRO A 46 27.11 -14.64 10.11
CA PRO A 46 26.41 -15.25 11.24
C PRO A 46 25.07 -14.54 11.52
N PHE A 47 24.03 -15.29 11.92
CA PHE A 47 22.67 -14.75 12.08
C PHE A 47 22.60 -13.56 13.04
N GLU A 48 23.33 -13.61 14.16
CA GLU A 48 23.38 -12.50 15.14
C GLU A 48 23.92 -11.20 14.51
N GLU A 49 24.96 -11.32 13.68
CA GLU A 49 25.54 -10.17 12.98
C GLU A 49 24.64 -9.69 11.83
N ALA A 50 23.95 -10.62 11.15
CA ALA A 50 22.95 -10.27 10.14
C ALA A 50 21.80 -9.46 10.77
N ARG A 51 21.31 -9.87 11.95
CA ARG A 51 20.29 -9.14 12.72
C ARG A 51 20.73 -7.70 12.99
N LYS A 52 21.93 -7.49 13.52
CA LYS A 52 22.46 -6.13 13.80
C LYS A 52 22.56 -5.28 12.53
N ARG A 53 23.03 -5.86 11.42
CA ARG A 53 23.10 -5.16 10.12
C ARG A 53 21.74 -4.76 9.60
N ILE A 54 20.73 -5.63 9.70
CA ILE A 54 19.36 -5.36 9.26
C ILE A 54 18.75 -4.25 10.10
N HIS A 55 18.87 -4.33 11.43
CA HIS A 55 18.42 -3.29 12.37
C HIS A 55 18.97 -1.92 11.98
N ASN A 56 20.28 -1.82 11.81
CA ASN A 56 20.93 -0.54 11.51
C ASN A 56 20.61 0.04 10.12
N VAL A 57 19.93 -0.69 9.23
CA VAL A 57 19.39 -0.11 7.98
C VAL A 57 18.18 0.79 8.28
N ALA A 58 17.36 0.40 9.25
CA ALA A 58 16.12 1.06 9.59
C ALA A 58 15.77 0.81 11.06
N PRO A 59 16.54 1.40 11.99
CA PRO A 59 16.45 1.05 13.39
C PRO A 59 15.05 1.39 13.91
N GLY A 60 14.40 0.41 14.51
CA GLY A 60 13.14 0.60 15.22
C GLY A 60 13.35 0.92 16.69
N THR A 61 12.22 0.96 17.38
CA THR A 61 12.07 1.32 18.80
C THR A 61 11.07 0.43 19.51
N PHE A 62 10.55 -0.61 18.85
CA PHE A 62 9.44 -1.41 19.35
C PHE A 62 9.82 -2.16 20.64
N GLY A 63 11.01 -2.74 20.68
CA GLY A 63 11.56 -3.51 21.80
C GLY A 63 11.85 -2.67 23.05
N ILE A 64 11.88 -1.35 22.92
CA ILE A 64 12.22 -0.42 24.02
C ILE A 64 11.03 0.42 24.51
N GLN A 65 9.81 0.19 24.00
CA GLN A 65 8.63 1.02 24.29
C GLN A 65 8.27 1.14 25.79
N ASN A 66 8.63 0.14 26.60
CA ASN A 66 8.23 0.04 28.00
C ASN A 66 9.41 0.04 28.99
N ILE A 67 10.60 0.47 28.56
CA ILE A 67 11.80 0.52 29.41
C ILE A 67 12.44 1.91 29.38
N GLU A 68 13.15 2.26 30.45
CA GLU A 68 13.95 3.48 30.45
C GLU A 68 15.18 3.31 29.54
N LEU A 69 15.63 4.39 28.89
CA LEU A 69 16.82 4.35 28.05
C LEU A 69 18.08 3.89 28.80
N ALA A 70 18.13 4.13 30.11
CA ALA A 70 19.21 3.68 30.99
C ALA A 70 19.22 2.15 31.19
N ASP A 71 18.07 1.50 31.02
CA ASP A 71 17.86 0.07 31.26
C ASP A 71 17.95 -0.79 29.98
N ILE A 72 18.28 -0.17 28.83
CA ILE A 72 18.48 -0.90 27.58
C ILE A 72 19.65 -1.88 27.74
N VAL A 73 19.35 -3.16 27.55
CA VAL A 73 20.32 -4.26 27.61
C VAL A 73 21.30 -4.15 26.45
N LYS A 74 22.59 -3.97 26.77
CA LYS A 74 23.67 -3.85 25.77
C LYS A 74 24.21 -5.19 25.30
N GLU A 75 24.21 -6.21 26.16
CA GLU A 75 24.70 -7.54 25.84
C GLU A 75 23.94 -8.13 24.64
N GLY A 76 24.67 -8.47 23.56
CA GLY A 76 24.08 -9.00 22.32
C GLY A 76 23.46 -7.94 21.39
N ASN A 77 23.41 -6.68 21.82
CA ASN A 77 22.91 -5.54 21.03
C ASN A 77 24.00 -4.49 20.75
N ASP A 78 25.27 -4.84 20.97
CA ASP A 78 26.40 -3.95 20.72
C ASP A 78 26.39 -3.44 19.26
N GLY A 79 26.41 -2.12 19.10
CA GLY A 79 26.38 -1.46 17.80
C GLY A 79 25.00 -1.31 17.15
N MET A 80 23.91 -1.70 17.82
CA MET A 80 22.55 -1.42 17.36
C MET A 80 22.15 0.03 17.68
N GLU A 81 21.69 0.76 16.67
CA GLU A 81 21.28 2.16 16.82
C GLU A 81 19.83 2.28 17.32
N ILE A 82 19.52 3.37 18.03
CA ILE A 82 18.13 3.70 18.40
C ILE A 82 17.56 4.61 17.33
N GLY A 83 16.50 4.16 16.66
CA GLY A 83 15.89 4.91 15.57
C GLY A 83 14.83 5.90 16.00
N SER A 84 14.11 6.41 15.00
CA SER A 84 12.97 7.30 15.22
C SER A 84 11.72 6.49 15.51
N PRO A 85 10.86 6.92 16.46
CA PRO A 85 9.59 6.24 16.72
C PRO A 85 8.74 6.06 15.45
N GLY A 86 8.17 4.88 15.27
CA GLY A 86 7.33 4.53 14.13
C GLY A 86 8.07 3.99 12.90
N MET A 87 9.38 3.73 13.00
CA MET A 87 10.22 3.18 11.93
C MET A 87 10.46 1.67 12.05
N ASP A 88 9.62 0.96 12.80
CA ASP A 88 9.85 -0.44 13.19
C ASP A 88 9.58 -1.44 12.04
N CYS A 89 8.68 -1.10 11.11
CA CYS A 89 8.23 -2.05 10.08
C CYS A 89 9.37 -2.51 9.12
N PRO A 90 10.21 -1.62 8.55
CA PRO A 90 11.28 -2.02 7.63
C PRO A 90 12.22 -3.11 8.16
N GLU A 91 12.76 -2.95 9.38
CA GLU A 91 13.68 -3.93 9.97
C GLU A 91 12.97 -5.26 10.27
N ASN A 92 11.72 -5.22 10.73
CA ASN A 92 10.95 -6.42 11.06
C ASN A 92 10.66 -7.27 9.81
N ILE A 93 10.36 -6.63 8.67
CA ILE A 93 10.30 -7.34 7.39
C ILE A 93 11.67 -7.91 6.99
N GLY A 94 12.76 -7.17 7.24
CA GLY A 94 14.12 -7.69 7.07
C GLY A 94 14.40 -8.93 7.93
N PHE A 95 13.94 -8.94 9.20
CA PHE A 95 14.04 -10.07 10.11
C PHE A 95 13.23 -11.27 9.65
N ILE A 96 12.02 -11.08 9.12
CA ILE A 96 11.23 -12.15 8.50
C ILE A 96 12.04 -12.82 7.37
N VAL A 97 12.64 -12.02 6.48
CA VAL A 97 13.45 -12.54 5.36
C VAL A 97 14.69 -13.26 5.86
N ALA A 98 15.41 -12.70 6.85
CA ALA A 98 16.57 -13.35 7.43
C ALA A 98 16.21 -14.69 8.09
N ALA A 99 15.18 -14.70 8.93
CA ALA A 99 14.71 -15.92 9.59
C ALA A 99 14.28 -17.00 8.58
N TRP A 100 13.63 -16.61 7.47
CA TRP A 100 13.27 -17.53 6.40
C TRP A 100 14.48 -18.13 5.66
N LEU A 101 15.51 -17.33 5.41
CA LEU A 101 16.71 -17.77 4.73
C LEU A 101 17.58 -18.67 5.63
N TYR A 102 17.83 -18.25 6.86
CA TYR A 102 18.66 -18.95 7.84
C TYR A 102 17.96 -20.14 8.51
N GLY A 103 16.64 -20.20 8.40
CA GLY A 103 15.81 -21.31 8.84
C GLY A 103 15.92 -22.55 7.96
N GLU A 104 16.52 -22.44 6.78
CA GLU A 104 16.80 -23.58 5.87
C GLU A 104 15.56 -24.43 5.57
N ASP A 105 14.43 -23.75 5.38
CA ASP A 105 13.11 -24.32 5.07
C ASP A 105 12.53 -25.22 6.19
N ASP A 106 13.13 -25.21 7.39
CA ASP A 106 12.55 -25.83 8.59
C ASP A 106 11.61 -24.83 9.29
N PHE A 107 10.35 -25.22 9.46
CA PHE A 107 9.32 -24.37 10.08
C PHE A 107 9.71 -23.96 11.51
N GLY A 108 10.12 -24.91 12.36
CA GLY A 108 10.40 -24.63 13.77
C GLY A 108 11.59 -23.71 13.95
N ARG A 109 12.67 -23.96 13.22
CA ARG A 109 13.88 -23.15 13.21
C ARG A 109 13.59 -21.75 12.68
N SER A 110 12.85 -21.62 11.58
CA SER A 110 12.48 -20.32 10.99
C SER A 110 11.70 -19.47 11.99
N ILE A 111 10.70 -20.03 12.67
CA ILE A 111 9.90 -19.31 13.67
C ILE A 111 10.73 -18.95 14.90
N CYS A 112 11.58 -19.86 15.39
CA CYS A 112 12.47 -19.54 16.52
C CYS A 112 13.48 -18.44 16.17
N LEU A 113 14.01 -18.41 14.93
CA LEU A 113 14.89 -17.36 14.45
C LEU A 113 14.14 -16.01 14.37
N ALA A 114 12.93 -15.98 13.81
CA ALA A 114 12.11 -14.77 13.74
C ALA A 114 11.84 -14.20 15.14
N ASN A 115 11.40 -15.04 16.08
CA ASN A 115 11.19 -14.64 17.47
C ASN A 115 12.49 -14.16 18.15
N SER A 116 13.64 -14.75 17.82
CA SER A 116 14.92 -14.36 18.40
C SER A 116 15.45 -13.01 17.92
N CYS A 117 14.89 -12.43 16.85
CA CYS A 117 15.24 -11.08 16.43
C CYS A 117 14.80 -9.99 17.42
N GLY A 118 13.87 -10.29 18.33
CA GLY A 118 13.30 -9.28 19.22
C GLY A 118 12.37 -8.32 18.49
N GLU A 119 12.26 -7.08 18.98
CA GLU A 119 11.34 -6.07 18.45
C GLU A 119 9.89 -6.59 18.40
N ASP A 120 9.26 -6.62 17.22
CA ASP A 120 7.86 -7.01 17.01
C ASP A 120 7.76 -8.53 16.73
N THR A 121 8.00 -9.32 17.78
CA THR A 121 8.16 -10.79 17.67
C THR A 121 6.92 -11.53 17.20
N ASP A 122 5.72 -11.07 17.54
CA ASP A 122 4.46 -11.70 17.17
C ASP A 122 4.11 -11.43 15.70
N CYS A 123 4.27 -10.19 15.22
CA CYS A 123 4.03 -9.90 13.80
C CYS A 123 5.07 -10.58 12.91
N THR A 124 6.36 -10.57 13.30
CA THR A 124 7.42 -11.23 12.53
C THR A 124 7.25 -12.74 12.45
N SER A 125 7.04 -13.40 13.60
CA SER A 125 6.80 -14.84 13.64
C SER A 125 5.50 -15.24 12.95
N GLY A 126 4.43 -14.46 13.16
CA GLY A 126 3.12 -14.71 12.56
C GLY A 126 3.15 -14.60 11.04
N THR A 127 3.80 -13.56 10.50
CA THR A 127 3.92 -13.36 9.04
C THR A 127 4.76 -14.46 8.40
N LEU A 128 5.91 -14.81 8.99
CA LEU A 128 6.74 -15.90 8.47
C LEU A 128 6.01 -17.25 8.55
N GLY A 129 5.29 -17.50 9.65
CA GLY A 129 4.46 -18.69 9.81
C GLY A 129 3.35 -18.80 8.78
N ALA A 130 2.71 -17.70 8.42
CA ALA A 130 1.73 -17.66 7.35
C ALA A 130 2.36 -18.00 5.99
N ILE A 131 3.50 -17.37 5.64
CA ILE A 131 4.23 -17.64 4.39
C ILE A 131 4.60 -19.13 4.29
N LEU A 132 5.23 -19.69 5.32
CA LEU A 132 5.62 -21.10 5.35
C LEU A 132 4.40 -22.04 5.34
N GLY A 133 3.34 -21.69 6.07
CA GLY A 133 2.09 -22.45 6.08
C GLY A 133 1.39 -22.50 4.73
N ILE A 134 1.46 -21.43 3.93
CA ILE A 134 0.95 -21.40 2.56
C ILE A 134 1.82 -22.29 1.65
N ILE A 135 3.14 -22.12 1.70
CA ILE A 135 4.08 -22.83 0.80
C ILE A 135 4.12 -24.34 1.09
N MET A 136 4.17 -24.71 2.37
CA MET A 136 4.35 -26.10 2.79
C MET A 136 3.02 -26.83 3.01
N GLY A 137 1.92 -26.08 3.15
CA GLY A 137 0.62 -26.57 3.57
C GLY A 137 0.55 -26.82 5.08
N SER A 138 -0.67 -26.80 5.64
CA SER A 138 -0.91 -26.99 7.08
C SER A 138 -0.37 -28.30 7.64
N HIS A 139 -0.36 -29.37 6.83
CA HIS A 139 0.12 -30.70 7.18
C HIS A 139 1.63 -30.75 7.46
N ALA A 140 2.39 -29.78 6.96
CA ALA A 140 3.84 -29.73 7.16
C ALA A 140 4.24 -29.04 8.49
N ILE A 141 3.28 -28.45 9.20
CA ILE A 141 3.52 -27.80 10.50
C ILE A 141 3.54 -28.88 11.59
N PRO A 142 4.65 -29.05 12.34
CA PRO A 142 4.74 -30.09 13.35
C PRO A 142 3.68 -29.95 14.46
N ASP A 143 3.10 -31.09 14.87
CA ASP A 143 2.08 -31.21 15.93
C ASP A 143 2.37 -30.42 17.21
N LYS A 144 3.65 -30.31 17.60
CA LYS A 144 4.06 -29.56 18.79
C LYS A 144 3.66 -28.08 18.73
N TRP A 145 3.53 -27.52 17.53
CA TRP A 145 3.13 -26.14 17.28
C TRP A 145 1.62 -25.99 17.10
N THR A 146 0.95 -26.97 16.49
CA THR A 146 -0.50 -26.88 16.21
C THR A 146 -1.37 -27.32 17.39
N LYS A 147 -0.97 -28.35 18.15
CA LYS A 147 -1.75 -28.89 19.28
C LYS A 147 -2.08 -27.87 20.39
N PRO A 148 -1.18 -26.94 20.78
CA PRO A 148 -1.51 -25.96 21.82
C PRO A 148 -2.63 -24.99 21.42
N VAL A 149 -2.71 -24.62 20.14
CA VAL A 149 -3.70 -23.65 19.62
C VAL A 149 -4.99 -24.34 19.17
N ASN A 150 -4.87 -25.55 18.60
CA ASN A 150 -5.97 -26.47 18.26
C ASN A 150 -7.11 -25.80 17.45
N ASP A 151 -6.75 -25.11 16.36
CA ASP A 151 -7.66 -24.44 15.42
C ASP A 151 -8.53 -23.32 16.05
N LYS A 152 -8.35 -22.95 17.32
CA LYS A 152 -9.20 -21.97 17.99
C LYS A 152 -8.80 -20.54 17.67
N ILE A 153 -9.79 -19.66 17.53
CA ILE A 153 -9.60 -18.22 17.51
C ILE A 153 -9.90 -17.65 18.90
N ALA A 154 -8.92 -16.95 19.47
CA ALA A 154 -9.09 -16.13 20.66
C ALA A 154 -8.87 -14.66 20.28
N THR A 155 -9.84 -13.80 20.53
CA THR A 155 -9.75 -12.36 20.21
C THR A 155 -10.31 -11.50 21.33
N LEU A 156 -9.58 -10.42 21.63
CA LEU A 156 -9.94 -9.37 22.58
C LEU A 156 -10.11 -8.01 21.88
N CYS A 157 -9.82 -7.92 20.58
CA CYS A 157 -9.76 -6.67 19.81
C CYS A 157 -11.04 -6.40 18.98
N ILE A 158 -12.14 -7.10 19.29
CA ILE A 158 -13.44 -6.93 18.61
C ILE A 158 -14.47 -6.54 19.66
N ASP A 159 -15.20 -5.45 19.41
CA ASP A 159 -16.35 -5.09 20.22
C ASP A 159 -17.46 -6.13 20.04
N LYS A 160 -17.64 -6.98 21.05
CA LYS A 160 -18.69 -7.99 21.11
C LYS A 160 -20.02 -7.44 21.63
N THR A 161 -20.06 -6.17 22.05
CA THR A 161 -21.25 -5.52 22.63
C THR A 161 -22.15 -4.91 21.56
N SER A 162 -21.59 -4.60 20.39
CA SER A 162 -22.35 -4.22 19.21
C SER A 162 -22.96 -5.45 18.53
N ASN A 163 -24.30 -5.55 18.52
CA ASN A 163 -25.01 -6.59 17.78
C ASN A 163 -24.62 -6.54 16.29
N GLY A 164 -24.46 -7.72 15.65
CA GLY A 164 -24.26 -7.84 14.20
C GLY A 164 -22.89 -8.33 13.74
N ILE A 165 -21.93 -8.56 14.65
CA ILE A 165 -20.62 -9.14 14.31
C ILE A 165 -20.55 -10.59 14.79
N TRP A 166 -20.56 -11.55 13.85
CA TRP A 166 -20.37 -12.96 14.17
C TRP A 166 -18.88 -13.32 14.08
N ILE A 167 -18.25 -13.63 15.20
CA ILE A 167 -16.85 -14.02 15.26
C ILE A 167 -16.76 -15.54 15.05
N PRO A 168 -15.91 -16.05 14.13
CA PRO A 168 -15.68 -17.49 13.98
C PRO A 168 -14.95 -18.07 15.19
N ASP A 169 -15.35 -19.28 15.59
CA ASP A 169 -14.75 -19.99 16.73
C ASP A 169 -13.40 -20.62 16.34
N THR A 170 -13.22 -20.94 15.05
CA THR A 170 -12.02 -21.59 14.53
C THR A 170 -11.42 -20.93 13.29
N VAL A 171 -10.13 -21.18 13.05
CA VAL A 171 -9.42 -20.73 11.85
C VAL A 171 -10.03 -21.38 10.61
N SER A 172 -10.44 -22.65 10.70
CA SER A 172 -11.21 -23.32 9.63
C SER A 172 -12.51 -22.58 9.30
N GLN A 173 -13.32 -22.21 10.30
CA GLN A 173 -14.56 -21.45 10.07
C GLN A 173 -14.30 -20.08 9.44
N LEU A 174 -13.25 -19.37 9.88
CA LEU A 174 -12.85 -18.11 9.28
C LEU A 174 -12.45 -18.31 7.81
N THR A 175 -11.67 -19.35 7.53
CA THR A 175 -11.19 -19.68 6.18
C THR A 175 -12.35 -19.96 5.23
N ASP A 176 -13.32 -20.80 5.65
CA ASP A 176 -14.53 -21.08 4.86
C ASP A 176 -15.32 -19.82 4.52
N ARG A 177 -15.42 -18.87 5.47
CA ARG A 177 -16.11 -17.59 5.22
C ARG A 177 -15.35 -16.71 4.24
N VAL A 178 -14.03 -16.65 4.36
CA VAL A 178 -13.19 -15.89 3.42
C VAL A 178 -13.35 -16.46 2.01
N ILE A 179 -13.26 -17.79 1.85
CA ILE A 179 -13.44 -18.46 0.55
C ILE A 179 -14.81 -18.17 -0.07
N ARG A 180 -15.89 -18.22 0.73
CA ARG A 180 -17.25 -17.89 0.24
C ARG A 180 -17.39 -16.43 -0.18
N ASN A 181 -16.63 -15.53 0.45
CA ASN A 181 -16.64 -14.12 0.10
C ASN A 181 -15.74 -13.79 -1.11
N THR A 182 -14.87 -14.72 -1.54
CA THR A 182 -13.91 -14.49 -2.63
C THR A 182 -14.55 -14.05 -3.93
N ALA A 183 -15.71 -14.61 -4.28
CA ALA A 183 -16.48 -14.20 -5.46
C ALA A 183 -16.85 -12.72 -5.46
N ALA A 184 -17.06 -12.11 -4.28
CA ALA A 184 -17.48 -10.72 -4.18
C ALA A 184 -16.37 -9.72 -4.51
N PHE A 185 -15.09 -10.13 -4.46
CA PHE A 185 -13.95 -9.25 -4.69
C PHE A 185 -13.05 -9.65 -5.86
N MET A 186 -13.03 -10.91 -6.29
CA MET A 186 -12.20 -11.35 -7.43
C MET A 186 -12.86 -11.16 -8.80
N GLY A 187 -14.18 -10.98 -8.84
CA GLY A 187 -14.93 -10.89 -10.11
C GLY A 187 -15.13 -12.25 -10.77
N THR A 188 -16.15 -12.34 -11.65
CA THR A 188 -16.52 -13.58 -12.36
C THR A 188 -15.50 -14.01 -13.41
N GLU A 189 -14.58 -13.12 -13.78
CA GLU A 189 -13.53 -13.34 -14.76
C GLU A 189 -12.34 -14.17 -14.23
N LEU A 190 -12.12 -14.15 -12.91
CA LEU A 190 -11.03 -14.90 -12.25
C LEU A 190 -11.54 -15.99 -11.29
N PHE A 191 -12.85 -16.01 -10.99
CA PHE A 191 -13.43 -16.88 -9.97
C PHE A 191 -14.74 -17.51 -10.47
N ASP A 192 -14.70 -18.82 -10.77
CA ASP A 192 -15.89 -19.59 -11.16
C ASP A 192 -16.40 -20.42 -9.98
N ILE A 193 -17.58 -20.03 -9.48
CA ILE A 193 -18.28 -20.73 -8.39
C ILE A 193 -19.18 -21.88 -8.88
N LEU A 194 -19.37 -21.99 -10.20
CA LEU A 194 -20.24 -22.98 -10.84
C LEU A 194 -19.44 -24.10 -11.52
N ASP A 195 -18.11 -24.11 -11.36
CA ASP A 195 -17.27 -25.18 -11.90
C ASP A 195 -17.73 -26.54 -11.33
N PRO A 196 -17.93 -27.57 -12.17
CA PRO A 196 -18.39 -28.88 -11.72
C PRO A 196 -17.50 -29.54 -10.65
N GLU A 197 -16.23 -29.16 -10.55
CA GLU A 197 -15.28 -29.66 -9.54
C GLU A 197 -15.26 -28.80 -8.26
N GLY A 198 -16.02 -27.70 -8.21
CA GLY A 198 -16.16 -26.83 -7.05
C GLY A 198 -15.85 -25.37 -7.36
N ILE A 199 -15.00 -24.74 -6.53
CA ILE A 199 -14.54 -23.37 -6.75
C ILE A 199 -13.28 -23.41 -7.60
N CYS A 200 -13.30 -22.78 -8.78
CA CYS A 200 -12.16 -22.67 -9.68
C CYS A 200 -11.65 -21.22 -9.73
N VAL A 201 -10.32 -21.05 -9.64
CA VAL A 201 -9.64 -19.76 -9.76
C VAL A 201 -8.78 -19.77 -11.02
N TYR A 202 -9.06 -18.87 -11.96
CA TYR A 202 -8.25 -18.72 -13.16
C TYR A 202 -7.06 -17.82 -12.88
N LEU A 203 -5.86 -18.38 -13.05
CA LEU A 203 -4.61 -17.66 -12.82
C LEU A 203 -4.10 -17.07 -14.14
N SER A 204 -3.68 -15.81 -14.09
CA SER A 204 -2.87 -15.20 -15.14
C SER A 204 -1.48 -15.85 -15.23
N ASN A 205 -0.73 -15.51 -16.29
CA ASN A 205 0.69 -15.88 -16.40
C ASN A 205 1.47 -15.47 -15.14
N ARG A 206 2.42 -16.30 -14.70
CA ARG A 206 3.36 -16.08 -13.57
C ARG A 206 4.02 -14.70 -13.62
N ASP A 207 4.38 -14.21 -14.81
CA ASP A 207 4.99 -12.87 -14.98
C ASP A 207 4.05 -11.72 -14.55
N GLU A 208 2.74 -11.95 -14.52
CA GLU A 208 1.75 -10.96 -14.08
C GLU A 208 1.65 -10.81 -12.57
N LEU A 209 2.27 -11.72 -11.80
CA LEU A 209 2.34 -11.62 -10.35
C LEU A 209 3.32 -10.53 -9.88
N TYR A 210 4.22 -10.07 -10.75
CA TYR A 210 5.12 -8.97 -10.47
C TYR A 210 4.41 -7.61 -10.58
N CYS A 211 4.81 -6.66 -9.73
CA CYS A 211 4.33 -5.28 -9.86
C CYS A 211 4.72 -4.73 -11.24
N ARG A 212 3.71 -4.40 -12.03
CA ARG A 212 3.86 -4.04 -13.44
C ARG A 212 4.72 -2.77 -13.57
N LYS A 213 5.87 -2.87 -14.24
CA LYS A 213 6.70 -1.71 -14.58
C LYS A 213 5.99 -0.81 -15.60
N LYS A 214 6.14 0.51 -15.43
CA LYS A 214 5.46 1.54 -16.23
C LYS A 214 5.73 1.49 -17.73
N GLU A 215 6.86 0.93 -18.12
CA GLU A 215 7.44 1.03 -19.47
C GLU A 215 7.02 -0.12 -20.40
N ARG A 216 6.12 -1.01 -19.96
CA ARG A 216 5.64 -2.14 -20.79
C ARG A 216 4.93 -1.71 -22.08
N TYR A 217 4.30 -0.53 -22.06
CA TYR A 217 3.54 -0.01 -23.19
C TYR A 217 3.88 1.46 -23.43
N LEU A 218 3.95 1.84 -24.71
CA LEU A 218 4.13 3.22 -25.14
C LEU A 218 2.91 4.06 -24.71
N PRO A 219 3.07 5.18 -23.99
CA PRO A 219 1.96 6.08 -23.69
C PRO A 219 1.30 6.61 -24.96
N GLY A 220 -0.01 6.84 -24.91
CA GLY A 220 -0.75 7.41 -26.05
C GLY A 220 -1.19 6.40 -27.12
N ILE A 221 -0.95 5.10 -26.93
CA ILE A 221 -1.51 4.03 -27.77
C ILE A 221 -2.87 3.54 -27.23
N ASN A 222 -3.55 2.65 -27.94
CA ASN A 222 -4.81 2.04 -27.48
C ASN A 222 -4.70 1.50 -26.04
N GLY A 223 -5.55 1.97 -25.12
CA GLY A 223 -5.60 1.56 -23.71
C GLY A 223 -6.11 0.12 -23.47
N SER A 224 -6.93 -0.42 -24.38
CA SER A 224 -7.66 -1.69 -24.21
C SER A 224 -6.85 -2.79 -23.52
N GLY A 225 -7.33 -3.25 -22.36
CA GLY A 225 -6.75 -4.32 -21.54
C GLY A 225 -5.56 -3.92 -20.66
N LYS A 226 -5.17 -2.64 -20.64
CA LYS A 226 -4.06 -2.15 -19.81
C LYS A 226 -4.61 -1.57 -18.51
N SER A 227 -3.89 -1.80 -17.41
CA SER A 227 -4.27 -1.20 -16.13
C SER A 227 -3.86 0.27 -16.10
N GLU A 228 -4.80 1.13 -15.71
CA GLU A 228 -4.59 2.57 -15.47
C GLU A 228 -4.43 2.90 -13.97
N GLN A 229 -4.42 1.87 -13.11
CA GLN A 229 -4.19 2.04 -11.68
C GLN A 229 -2.76 2.53 -11.42
N LEU A 230 -2.61 3.43 -10.45
CA LEU A 230 -1.30 3.88 -9.98
C LEU A 230 -0.58 2.71 -9.31
N SER A 231 0.70 2.52 -9.67
CA SER A 231 1.54 1.57 -8.94
C SER A 231 1.82 2.08 -7.52
N VAL A 232 2.23 1.19 -6.61
CA VAL A 232 2.63 1.59 -5.25
C VAL A 232 3.72 2.66 -5.28
N SER A 233 4.71 2.52 -6.17
CA SER A 233 5.76 3.55 -6.36
C SER A 233 5.19 4.92 -6.75
N ASP A 234 4.14 4.97 -7.56
CA ASP A 234 3.50 6.24 -7.91
C ASP A 234 2.69 6.81 -6.76
N LEU A 235 2.00 5.95 -6.03
CA LEU A 235 1.24 6.35 -4.84
C LEU A 235 2.15 6.99 -3.79
N CYS A 236 3.32 6.41 -3.57
CA CYS A 236 4.33 6.95 -2.66
C CYS A 236 4.92 8.30 -3.13
N LYS A 237 4.86 8.61 -4.42
CA LYS A 237 5.34 9.89 -4.98
C LYS A 237 4.30 11.01 -4.90
N LEU A 238 3.05 10.69 -4.56
CA LEU A 238 2.02 11.72 -4.39
C LEU A 238 2.34 12.59 -3.17
N SER A 239 2.03 13.88 -3.28
CA SER A 239 2.06 14.77 -2.13
C SER A 239 1.15 14.25 -1.00
N ALA A 240 1.54 14.52 0.25
CA ALA A 240 0.68 14.31 1.42
C ALA A 240 -0.64 15.10 1.33
N PHE A 241 -0.71 16.13 0.49
CA PHE A 241 -1.88 16.98 0.27
C PHE A 241 -2.59 16.67 -1.04
N CYS A 242 -2.58 15.39 -1.43
CA CYS A 242 -3.25 14.89 -2.62
C CYS A 242 -4.61 14.25 -2.25
N ILE A 243 -5.68 14.67 -2.93
CA ILE A 243 -7.03 14.13 -2.80
C ILE A 243 -7.35 13.34 -4.06
N ARG A 244 -7.73 12.06 -3.89
CA ARG A 244 -8.15 11.19 -5.00
C ARG A 244 -9.63 10.85 -4.86
N LYS A 245 -10.35 10.85 -5.97
CA LYS A 245 -11.76 10.47 -6.01
C LYS A 245 -12.09 9.77 -7.32
N GLU A 246 -12.80 8.66 -7.18
CA GLU A 246 -13.33 7.87 -8.30
C GLU A 246 -14.79 8.26 -8.56
N PHE A 247 -15.14 8.45 -9.83
CA PHE A 247 -16.51 8.60 -10.31
C PHE A 247 -16.80 7.52 -11.36
N PRO A 248 -18.06 7.18 -11.63
CA PRO A 248 -18.38 6.09 -12.57
C PRO A 248 -17.78 6.25 -13.99
N ALA A 249 -17.53 7.49 -14.42
CA ALA A 249 -17.05 7.79 -15.78
C ALA A 249 -15.58 8.23 -15.84
N PHE A 250 -14.98 8.63 -14.73
CA PHE A 250 -13.61 9.17 -14.68
C PHE A 250 -13.07 9.17 -13.24
N SER A 251 -11.76 9.21 -13.12
CA SER A 251 -11.07 9.41 -11.84
C SER A 251 -10.42 10.78 -11.78
N VAL A 252 -10.30 11.33 -10.58
CA VAL A 252 -9.73 12.65 -10.34
C VAL A 252 -8.67 12.58 -9.27
N LEU A 253 -7.54 13.22 -9.55
CA LEU A 253 -6.45 13.48 -8.62
C LEU A 253 -6.27 14.99 -8.51
N MET A 254 -6.45 15.51 -7.29
CA MET A 254 -6.23 16.90 -6.92
C MET A 254 -4.99 17.01 -6.06
N ASP A 255 -3.97 17.69 -6.56
CA ASP A 255 -2.73 17.95 -5.83
C ASP A 255 -2.69 19.41 -5.38
N LEU A 256 -2.68 19.63 -4.06
CA LEU A 256 -2.60 20.94 -3.43
C LEU A 256 -1.15 21.44 -3.26
N GLY A 257 -0.17 20.69 -3.79
CA GLY A 257 1.26 20.95 -3.66
C GLY A 257 1.80 20.48 -2.31
N ASN A 258 2.88 21.11 -1.83
CA ASN A 258 3.61 20.66 -0.64
C ASN A 258 3.01 21.14 0.69
N THR A 259 1.91 21.87 0.67
CA THR A 259 1.25 22.41 1.88
C THR A 259 -0.21 22.71 1.57
N ILE A 260 -1.07 22.78 2.59
CA ILE A 260 -2.41 23.41 2.49
C ILE A 260 -2.40 24.88 2.89
N GLU A 261 -1.23 25.39 3.29
CA GLU A 261 -1.08 26.77 3.70
C GLU A 261 -1.11 27.72 2.51
N PHE A 262 -1.53 28.95 2.79
CA PHE A 262 -1.52 30.06 1.87
C PHE A 262 -0.99 31.34 2.52
N THR A 263 -0.27 32.15 1.74
CA THR A 263 0.37 33.39 2.18
C THR A 263 -0.08 34.53 1.28
N LYS A 264 -0.28 35.71 1.87
CA LYS A 264 -0.61 36.91 1.08
C LYS A 264 0.58 37.29 0.19
N GLY A 265 0.33 37.66 -1.06
CA GLY A 265 1.35 37.97 -2.06
C GLY A 265 1.94 36.75 -2.79
N GLU A 266 1.52 35.53 -2.42
CA GLU A 266 1.96 34.30 -3.07
C GLU A 266 0.79 33.59 -3.78
N LEU A 267 1.03 33.15 -5.01
CA LEU A 267 0.05 32.37 -5.76
C LEU A 267 0.03 30.93 -5.27
N LYS A 268 -1.16 30.47 -4.86
CA LYS A 268 -1.34 29.07 -4.51
C LYS A 268 -1.63 28.24 -5.77
N GLN A 269 -0.76 27.27 -6.05
CA GLN A 269 -0.96 26.35 -7.17
C GLN A 269 -1.73 25.11 -6.73
N ILE A 270 -2.75 24.73 -7.50
CA ILE A 270 -3.46 23.46 -7.38
C ILE A 270 -3.51 22.80 -8.75
N SER A 271 -3.16 21.52 -8.84
CA SER A 271 -3.25 20.77 -10.09
C SER A 271 -4.35 19.72 -10.03
N ILE A 272 -5.15 19.65 -11.09
CA ILE A 272 -6.24 18.68 -11.26
C ILE A 272 -5.92 17.80 -12.44
N THR A 273 -5.78 16.52 -12.18
CA THR A 273 -5.58 15.48 -13.19
C THR A 273 -6.84 14.64 -13.26
N VAL A 274 -7.47 14.58 -14.43
CA VAL A 274 -8.63 13.73 -14.71
C VAL A 274 -8.20 12.61 -15.65
N ARG A 275 -8.56 11.37 -15.33
CA ARG A 275 -8.36 10.20 -16.20
C ARG A 275 -9.70 9.58 -16.56
N ASN A 276 -9.81 9.09 -17.78
CA ASN A 276 -11.02 8.40 -18.23
C ASN A 276 -11.12 7.05 -17.51
N ALA A 277 -12.31 6.66 -17.07
CA ALA A 277 -12.50 5.33 -16.48
C ALA A 277 -12.53 4.21 -17.54
N GLU A 278 -12.49 4.58 -18.82
CA GLU A 278 -12.50 3.69 -19.99
C GLU A 278 -13.76 2.81 -20.16
N VAL A 279 -14.69 2.82 -19.19
CA VAL A 279 -15.97 2.09 -19.23
C VAL A 279 -16.78 2.37 -20.50
N MET A 280 -16.68 3.59 -21.02
CA MET A 280 -17.44 4.04 -22.18
C MET A 280 -16.72 3.84 -23.53
N HIS A 281 -15.46 3.40 -23.52
CA HIS A 281 -14.61 3.13 -24.69
C HIS A 281 -14.63 4.19 -25.80
N GLN A 282 -14.92 5.46 -25.49
CA GLN A 282 -14.86 6.56 -26.45
C GLN A 282 -14.20 7.83 -25.86
N GLN A 283 -13.54 8.61 -26.71
CA GLN A 283 -12.91 9.88 -26.34
C GLN A 283 -13.96 10.87 -25.80
N GLN A 284 -13.61 11.58 -24.74
CA GLN A 284 -14.45 12.57 -24.08
C GLN A 284 -13.79 13.95 -24.11
N TRP A 285 -14.57 14.95 -23.71
CA TRP A 285 -14.08 16.27 -23.34
C TRP A 285 -14.49 16.54 -21.91
N VAL A 286 -13.53 16.90 -21.07
CA VAL A 286 -13.78 17.24 -19.68
C VAL A 286 -13.72 18.75 -19.49
N LYS A 287 -14.68 19.29 -18.75
CA LYS A 287 -14.65 20.65 -18.24
C LYS A 287 -14.33 20.59 -16.75
N ILE A 288 -13.30 21.34 -16.34
CA ILE A 288 -12.83 21.44 -14.95
C ILE A 288 -13.00 22.90 -14.54
N THR A 289 -13.84 23.15 -13.54
CA THR A 289 -14.16 24.50 -13.06
C THR A 289 -13.88 24.61 -11.57
N VAL A 290 -13.21 25.69 -11.16
CA VAL A 290 -12.94 26.01 -9.75
C VAL A 290 -13.84 27.16 -9.32
N TYR A 291 -14.53 26.96 -8.20
CA TYR A 291 -15.33 27.95 -7.51
C TYR A 291 -14.66 28.28 -6.18
N LEU A 292 -14.48 29.58 -5.92
CA LEU A 292 -13.84 30.11 -4.72
C LEU A 292 -14.81 31.06 -4.00
N GLN A 293 -14.55 31.27 -2.71
CA GLN A 293 -15.24 32.28 -1.91
C GLN A 293 -14.82 33.70 -2.32
N ASP A 294 -15.71 34.67 -2.07
CA ASP A 294 -15.46 36.08 -2.38
C ASP A 294 -14.14 36.58 -1.77
N GLY A 295 -13.33 37.27 -2.58
CA GLY A 295 -12.00 37.76 -2.22
C GLY A 295 -10.85 36.87 -2.69
N ALA A 296 -11.11 35.63 -3.13
CA ALA A 296 -10.15 34.78 -3.81
C ALA A 296 -10.55 34.56 -5.28
N TYR A 297 -9.58 34.53 -6.19
CA TYR A 297 -9.83 34.30 -7.62
C TYR A 297 -8.70 33.52 -8.27
N VAL A 298 -8.96 32.97 -9.47
CA VAL A 298 -7.96 32.24 -10.25
C VAL A 298 -7.41 33.15 -11.35
N GLU A 299 -6.10 33.39 -11.37
CA GLU A 299 -5.48 34.33 -12.33
C GLU A 299 -5.48 33.79 -13.77
N ASN A 300 -5.24 32.49 -13.92
CA ASN A 300 -5.08 31.85 -15.22
C ASN A 300 -6.38 31.26 -15.79
N GLY A 301 -7.53 31.67 -15.26
CA GLY A 301 -8.86 31.23 -15.69
C GLY A 301 -9.45 30.16 -14.79
N ALA A 302 -10.69 30.37 -14.34
CA ALA A 302 -11.37 29.48 -13.41
C ALA A 302 -11.95 28.21 -14.05
N SER A 303 -11.93 28.08 -15.39
CA SER A 303 -12.51 26.95 -16.12
C SER A 303 -11.64 26.54 -17.30
N PHE A 304 -11.30 25.26 -17.38
CA PHE A 304 -10.61 24.66 -18.53
C PHE A 304 -11.48 23.58 -19.16
N GLN A 305 -11.44 23.50 -20.49
CA GLN A 305 -12.02 22.39 -21.24
C GLN A 305 -10.89 21.66 -21.97
N LEU A 306 -10.72 20.37 -21.69
CA LEU A 306 -9.57 19.58 -22.11
C LEU A 306 -10.03 18.26 -22.75
N PRO A 307 -9.28 17.75 -23.75
CA PRO A 307 -9.54 16.42 -24.29
C PRO A 307 -9.25 15.36 -23.23
N LEU A 308 -10.15 14.40 -23.08
CA LEU A 308 -10.01 13.25 -22.19
C LEU A 308 -10.01 11.98 -23.05
N ASN A 309 -8.81 11.57 -23.47
CA ASN A 309 -8.60 10.45 -24.38
C ASN A 309 -8.65 9.09 -23.65
N ASN A 310 -8.88 8.02 -24.42
CA ASN A 310 -8.79 6.62 -23.95
C ASN A 310 -7.48 5.95 -24.32
N ASN A 311 -6.49 6.76 -24.68
CA ASN A 311 -5.20 6.20 -24.97
C ASN A 311 -4.49 5.96 -23.65
N TYR A 312 -3.71 4.89 -23.59
CA TYR A 312 -2.99 4.45 -22.40
C TYR A 312 -2.24 5.61 -21.74
N LYS A 313 -2.51 5.86 -20.45
CA LYS A 313 -1.96 6.96 -19.64
C LYS A 313 -2.29 8.36 -20.15
N SER A 314 -3.40 8.54 -20.86
CA SER A 314 -3.87 9.88 -21.22
C SER A 314 -4.52 10.55 -20.04
N GLU A 315 -4.22 11.83 -19.87
CA GLU A 315 -4.67 12.61 -18.72
C GLU A 315 -5.07 14.00 -19.19
N ALA A 316 -6.19 14.50 -18.68
CA ALA A 316 -6.54 15.90 -18.78
C ALA A 316 -6.03 16.63 -17.54
N LYS A 317 -5.02 17.49 -17.70
CA LYS A 317 -4.40 18.24 -16.61
C LYS A 317 -4.71 19.73 -16.68
N ALA A 318 -5.26 20.26 -15.60
CA ALA A 318 -5.44 21.70 -15.40
C ALA A 318 -4.64 22.16 -14.18
N LEU A 319 -3.92 23.27 -14.32
CA LEU A 319 -3.24 23.96 -13.23
C LEU A 319 -4.02 25.23 -12.91
N PHE A 320 -4.37 25.45 -11.65
CA PHE A 320 -5.05 26.66 -11.18
C PHE A 320 -4.09 27.48 -10.30
N GLN A 321 -3.94 28.76 -10.63
CA GLN A 321 -3.17 29.72 -9.85
C GLN A 321 -4.13 30.61 -9.06
N ILE A 322 -4.29 30.30 -7.78
CA ILE A 322 -5.22 30.99 -6.89
C ILE A 322 -4.51 32.20 -6.28
N ASN A 323 -5.06 33.37 -6.56
CA ASN A 323 -4.73 34.62 -5.88
C ASN A 323 -5.73 34.86 -4.74
N ILE A 324 -5.20 35.26 -3.61
CA ILE A 324 -5.87 35.39 -2.30
C ILE A 324 -5.49 36.71 -1.61
N ASP A 325 -4.96 37.68 -2.34
CA ASP A 325 -4.49 38.95 -1.79
C ASP A 325 -5.62 39.76 -1.13
N ASN A 326 -6.83 39.56 -1.62
CA ASN A 326 -8.06 40.19 -1.14
C ASN A 326 -8.89 39.25 -0.24
N TYR A 327 -8.36 38.08 0.13
CA TYR A 327 -9.06 37.11 0.96
C TYR A 327 -8.68 37.26 2.44
N HIS A 328 -9.65 37.61 3.29
CA HIS A 328 -9.39 38.02 4.67
C HIS A 328 -9.54 36.91 5.72
N ASN A 329 -10.29 35.86 5.44
CA ASN A 329 -10.53 34.78 6.41
C ASN A 329 -9.32 33.86 6.57
N PRO A 330 -9.19 33.20 7.74
CA PRO A 330 -8.09 32.26 8.00
C PRO A 330 -8.21 30.94 7.22
N VAL A 331 -9.40 30.63 6.70
CA VAL A 331 -9.67 29.39 5.97
C VAL A 331 -10.36 29.74 4.66
N LEU A 332 -9.81 29.26 3.55
CA LEU A 332 -10.41 29.35 2.22
C LEU A 332 -10.96 27.97 1.85
N GLU A 333 -12.23 27.92 1.48
CA GLU A 333 -12.84 26.72 0.92
C GLU A 333 -13.10 26.91 -0.57
N GLY A 334 -12.81 25.88 -1.35
CA GLY A 334 -13.08 25.86 -2.79
C GLY A 334 -13.77 24.58 -3.21
N VAL A 335 -14.51 24.68 -4.31
CA VAL A 335 -15.17 23.54 -4.95
C VAL A 335 -14.61 23.39 -6.35
N ILE A 336 -14.29 22.16 -6.71
CA ILE A 336 -13.91 21.80 -8.08
C ILE A 336 -15.03 20.95 -8.66
N ASP A 337 -15.62 21.47 -9.73
CA ASP A 337 -16.61 20.78 -10.54
C ASP A 337 -15.92 20.20 -11.78
N ILE A 338 -16.11 18.90 -11.98
CA ILE A 338 -15.66 18.18 -13.15
C ILE A 338 -16.89 17.64 -13.87
N SER A 339 -17.05 17.98 -15.13
CA SER A 339 -18.17 17.50 -15.97
C SER A 339 -17.69 17.05 -17.34
N LEU A 340 -18.30 15.99 -17.88
CA LEU A 340 -18.08 15.58 -19.25
C LEU A 340 -18.99 16.39 -20.19
N VAL A 341 -18.38 17.10 -21.14
CA VAL A 341 -19.10 18.01 -22.04
C VAL A 341 -20.07 17.22 -22.92
N GLY A 342 -21.33 17.64 -22.92
CA GLY A 342 -22.40 16.97 -23.66
C GLY A 342 -22.94 15.71 -22.98
N ARG A 343 -22.58 15.45 -21.71
CA ARG A 343 -23.08 14.30 -20.93
C ARG A 343 -23.57 14.73 -19.55
N HIS A 344 -24.32 13.82 -18.91
CA HIS A 344 -24.80 13.99 -17.53
C HIS A 344 -23.77 13.55 -16.47
N SER A 345 -22.64 12.97 -16.89
CA SER A 345 -21.59 12.50 -15.98
C SER A 345 -20.81 13.69 -15.42
N SER A 346 -20.91 13.89 -14.11
CA SER A 346 -20.20 14.94 -13.38
C SER A 346 -19.77 14.47 -12.00
N GLY A 347 -18.89 15.25 -11.38
CA GLY A 347 -18.32 14.97 -10.08
C GLY A 347 -17.78 16.24 -9.43
N CYS A 348 -18.00 16.39 -8.13
CA CYS A 348 -17.49 17.52 -7.38
C CYS A 348 -16.56 17.09 -6.24
N MET A 349 -15.57 17.95 -5.96
CA MET A 349 -14.61 17.80 -4.88
C MET A 349 -14.50 19.12 -4.11
N LYS A 350 -14.33 19.04 -2.80
CA LYS A 350 -14.06 20.20 -1.96
C LYS A 350 -12.59 20.17 -1.54
N PHE A 351 -11.99 21.35 -1.41
CA PHE A 351 -10.69 21.51 -0.78
C PHE A 351 -10.71 22.68 0.19
N ARG A 352 -9.77 22.65 1.13
CA ARG A 352 -9.60 23.66 2.16
C ARG A 352 -8.14 24.07 2.22
N LEU A 353 -7.91 25.37 2.23
CA LEU A 353 -6.59 25.97 2.46
C LEU A 353 -6.64 26.80 3.74
N VAL A 354 -5.52 26.90 4.44
CA VAL A 354 -5.42 27.60 5.73
C VAL A 354 -4.37 28.70 5.63
N ARG A 355 -4.61 29.87 6.21
CA ARG A 355 -3.61 30.94 6.22
C ARG A 355 -2.39 30.49 7.02
N SER A 356 -1.19 30.71 6.50
CA SER A 356 0.04 30.42 7.23
C SER A 356 0.09 31.24 8.52
N SER A 357 0.45 30.60 9.64
CA SER A 357 0.64 31.26 10.93
C SER A 357 1.91 32.11 10.98
N LYS A 358 2.77 32.01 9.97
CA LYS A 358 4.04 32.72 9.84
C LYS A 358 3.93 34.05 9.07
N ALA A 359 2.72 34.47 8.71
CA ALA A 359 2.45 35.66 7.89
C ALA A 359 2.16 36.92 8.74
#